data_AF-A0AB35FKG4-F1
#
_entry.id   AF-A0AB35FKG4-F1
#
_cell.length_a   1.000
_cell.length_b   1.000
_cell.length_c   1.000
_cell.angle_alpha   90.00
_cell.angle_beta   90.00
_cell.angle_gamma   90.00
#
_symmetry.space_group_name_H-M   'P 1'
#
loop_
_entity.id
_entity.type
_entity.pdbx_description
1 polymer ?
#
loop_
_entity_poly.entity_id
_entity_poly.type
_entity_poly.pdbx_seq_one_letter_code
_entity_poly.pdbx_strand_id
1 'polypeptide(L)' 'MIAKIEGGSSGASFTTIEQLSNAFSVEPAALFKIDIDDGRFSESLGDLVARLSALSDEDIAWVKALLDVALRPRGRG' A
#
# COMPACT_ATOMS: atom_id res chain seq x y z
N MET A 1 -6.90 -20.46 4.36
CA MET A 1 -7.25 -19.73 5.60
C MET A 1 -7.34 -18.24 5.33
N ILE A 2 -6.30 -17.63 4.76
CA ILE A 2 -6.29 -16.23 4.28
C ILE A 2 -7.53 -15.89 3.42
N ALA A 3 -7.79 -16.66 2.35
CA ALA A 3 -8.96 -16.45 1.48
C ALA A 3 -10.33 -16.49 2.21
N LYS A 4 -10.44 -17.21 3.33
CA LYS A 4 -11.66 -17.24 4.13
C LYS A 4 -11.82 -15.99 5.00
N ILE A 5 -10.71 -15.45 5.48
CA ILE A 5 -10.63 -14.21 6.26
C ILE A 5 -10.90 -13.01 5.32
N GLU A 6 -10.27 -12.98 4.15
CA GLU A 6 -10.50 -11.95 3.12
C GLU A 6 -11.95 -11.91 2.65
N GLY A 7 -12.57 -13.09 2.46
CA GLY A 7 -13.99 -13.19 2.08
C GLY A 7 -14.99 -13.01 3.23
N GLY A 8 -14.53 -12.70 4.46
CA GLY A 8 -15.40 -12.49 5.64
C GLY A 8 -16.13 -13.73 6.14
N SER A 9 -15.84 -14.91 5.59
CA SER A 9 -16.51 -16.18 5.92
C SER A 9 -16.06 -16.79 7.24
N SER A 10 -14.98 -16.27 7.85
CA SER A 10 -14.47 -16.68 9.16
C SER A 10 -13.70 -15.56 9.86
N GLY A 11 -13.83 -15.46 11.18
CA GLY A 11 -12.97 -14.59 12.00
C GLY A 11 -11.54 -15.15 12.16
N ALA A 12 -10.59 -14.26 12.47
CA ALA A 12 -9.21 -14.61 12.79
C ALA A 12 -8.99 -14.59 14.32
N SER A 13 -8.19 -15.53 14.85
CA SER A 13 -7.78 -15.50 16.26
C SER A 13 -6.79 -14.35 16.53
N PHE A 14 -6.67 -13.89 17.78
CA PHE A 14 -5.69 -12.86 18.17
C PHE A 14 -4.25 -13.24 17.78
N THR A 15 -3.87 -14.51 17.91
CA THR A 15 -2.57 -15.02 17.45
C THR A 15 -2.40 -14.85 15.94
N THR A 16 -3.45 -15.11 15.15
CA THR A 16 -3.40 -14.92 13.68
C THR A 16 -3.29 -13.43 13.34
N ILE A 17 -4.01 -12.57 14.06
CA ILE A 17 -3.96 -11.11 13.90
C ILE A 17 -2.53 -10.60 14.15
N GLU A 18 -1.89 -11.01 15.24
CA GLU A 18 -0.50 -10.62 15.54
C GLU A 18 0.48 -11.08 14.46
N GLN A 19 0.33 -12.30 13.94
CA GLN A 19 1.17 -12.81 12.86
C GLN A 19 1.04 -11.96 11.59
N LEU A 20 -0.18 -11.58 11.22
CA LEU A 20 -0.45 -10.71 10.07
C LEU A 20 0.12 -9.31 10.30
N SER A 21 -0.09 -8.73 11.47
CA SER A 21 0.48 -7.43 11.84
C SER A 21 2.00 -7.38 11.70
N ASN A 22 2.69 -8.42 12.19
CA ASN A 22 4.14 -8.54 12.06
C ASN A 22 4.58 -8.69 10.60
N ALA A 23 3.88 -9.52 9.82
CA ALA A 23 4.19 -9.73 8.41
C ALA A 23 4.04 -8.44 7.57
N PHE A 24 3.03 -7.63 7.87
CA PHE A 24 2.79 -6.36 7.19
C PHE A 24 3.50 -5.15 7.82
N SER A 25 4.20 -5.34 8.95
CA SER A 25 4.84 -4.26 9.70
C SER A 25 3.88 -3.12 10.07
N VAL A 26 2.68 -3.48 10.55
CA VAL A 26 1.64 -2.53 10.99
C VAL A 26 1.14 -2.88 12.39
N GLU A 27 0.58 -1.90 13.10
CA GLU A 27 -0.10 -2.17 14.37
C GLU A 27 -1.36 -3.02 14.16
N PRO A 28 -1.74 -3.90 15.11
CA PRO A 28 -2.95 -4.72 15.01
C PRO A 28 -4.24 -3.94 14.73
N ALA A 29 -4.38 -2.74 15.29
CA ALA A 29 -5.54 -1.89 15.05
C ALA A 29 -5.70 -1.48 13.57
N ALA A 30 -4.60 -1.41 12.82
CA ALA A 30 -4.62 -1.07 11.40
C ALA A 30 -5.30 -2.15 10.54
N LEU A 31 -5.35 -3.42 11.00
CA LEU A 31 -6.05 -4.49 10.30
C LEU A 31 -7.58 -4.36 10.35
N PHE A 32 -8.10 -3.53 11.26
CA PHE A 32 -9.54 -3.35 11.48
C PHE A 32 -10.05 -1.97 11.07
N LYS A 33 -9.14 -1.04 10.74
CA LYS A 33 -9.50 0.30 10.32
C LYS A 33 -9.50 0.35 8.78
N ILE A 34 -10.68 0.35 8.19
CA ILE A 34 -10.86 0.74 6.79
C ILE A 34 -11.05 2.24 6.76
N ASP A 35 -9.97 2.97 6.55
CA ASP A 35 -10.02 4.40 6.30
C ASP A 35 -10.15 4.60 4.78
N ILE A 36 -11.40 4.74 4.32
CA ILE A 36 -11.73 4.87 2.89
C ILE A 36 -11.17 6.19 2.32
N ASP A 37 -10.93 7.17 3.19
CA ASP A 37 -10.34 8.46 2.84
C ASP A 37 -8.80 8.48 2.96
N ASP A 38 -8.18 7.37 3.36
CA ASP A 38 -6.74 7.24 3.37
C ASP A 38 -6.23 7.17 1.92
N GLY A 39 -5.52 8.22 1.51
CA GLY A 39 -4.99 8.37 0.15
C GLY A 39 -4.12 7.20 -0.33
N ARG A 40 -3.62 6.34 0.58
CA ARG A 40 -2.93 5.08 0.24
C ARG A 40 -3.84 4.08 -0.49
N PHE A 41 -5.15 4.18 -0.29
CA PHE A 41 -6.18 3.38 -0.98
C PHE A 41 -6.90 4.16 -2.08
N SER A 42 -6.38 5.32 -2.49
CA SER A 42 -6.94 6.03 -3.64
C SER A 42 -6.79 5.18 -4.91
N GLU A 43 -7.87 5.11 -5.70
CA GLU A 43 -7.89 4.38 -6.98
C GLU A 43 -6.76 4.84 -7.92
N SER A 44 -6.44 6.13 -7.88
CA SER A 44 -5.35 6.72 -8.66
C SER A 44 -3.96 6.24 -8.24
N LEU A 45 -3.70 6.05 -6.93
CA LEU A 45 -2.44 5.49 -6.46
C LEU A 45 -2.35 3.99 -6.75
N GLY A 46 -3.47 3.27 -6.61
CA GLY A 46 -3.57 1.86 -6.96
C GLY A 46 -3.23 1.59 -8.43
N ASP A 47 -3.83 2.35 -9.35
CA ASP A 47 -3.54 2.29 -10.79
C ASP A 47 -2.06 2.61 -11.08
N LEU A 48 -1.50 3.63 -10.41
CA LEU A 48 -0.08 3.96 -10.57
C LEU A 48 0.83 2.81 -10.12
N VAL A 49 0.59 2.21 -8.96
CA VAL A 49 1.39 1.08 -8.46
C VAL A 49 1.30 -0.12 -9.42
N ALA A 50 0.12 -0.41 -9.95
CA ALA A 50 -0.07 -1.49 -10.93
C ALA A 50 0.69 -1.26 -12.24
N ARG A 51 0.81 0.01 -12.68
CA ARG A 51 1.63 0.35 -13.86
C ARG A 51 3.12 0.26 -13.56
N LEU A 52 3.55 0.70 -12.38
CA LEU A 52 4.96 0.65 -11.97
C LEU A 52 5.47 -0.79 -11.84
N SER A 53 4.62 -1.74 -11.42
CA SER A 53 5.02 -3.14 -11.29
C SER A 53 5.27 -3.86 -12.62
N ALA A 54 4.81 -3.29 -13.74
CA ALA A 54 5.05 -3.82 -15.08
C ALA A 54 6.38 -3.34 -15.70
N LEU A 55 7.08 -2.42 -15.04
CA LEU A 55 8.33 -1.83 -15.53
C LEU A 55 9.55 -2.70 -15.18
N SER A 56 10.61 -2.57 -15.97
CA SER A 56 11.92 -3.11 -15.62
C SER A 56 12.55 -2.32 -14.46
N ASP A 57 13.53 -2.91 -13.76
CA ASP A 57 14.25 -2.20 -12.69
C ASP A 57 14.91 -0.90 -13.18
N GLU A 58 15.40 -0.89 -14.42
CA GLU A 58 15.99 0.30 -15.06
C GLU A 58 14.93 1.39 -15.29
N ASP A 59 13.76 1.01 -15.80
CA ASP A 59 12.65 1.93 -16.03
C ASP A 59 12.08 2.47 -14.71
N ILE A 60 11.99 1.63 -13.67
CA ILE A 60 11.58 2.05 -12.31
C ILE A 60 12.55 3.11 -11.77
N ALA A 61 13.86 2.90 -11.92
CA ALA A 61 14.86 3.87 -11.48
C ALA A 61 14.73 5.21 -12.24
N TRP A 62 14.43 5.16 -13.54
CA TRP A 62 14.16 6.36 -14.33
C TRP A 62 12.89 7.09 -13.88
N VAL A 63 11.77 6.37 -13.68
CA VAL A 63 10.51 6.96 -13.20
C VAL A 63 10.69 7.59 -11.82
N LYS A 64 11.47 6.96 -10.93
CA LYS A 64 11.81 7.52 -9.61
C LYS A 64 12.50 8.87 -9.76
N ALA A 65 13.47 9.01 -10.67
CA ALA A 65 14.14 10.29 -10.90
C ALA A 65 13.17 11.39 -11.38
N LEU A 66 12.16 11.04 -12.20
CA LEU A 66 11.11 11.99 -12.59
C LEU A 66 10.23 12.40 -11.41
N LEU A 67 9.83 11.45 -10.58
CA LEU A 67 9.07 11.73 -9.36
C LEU A 67 9.85 12.64 -8.41
N ASP A 68 11.15 12.40 -8.23
CA ASP A 68 12.02 13.25 -7.43
C ASP A 68 12.07 14.69 -7.96
N VAL A 69 12.05 14.89 -9.28
CA VAL A 69 11.96 16.23 -9.89
C VAL A 69 10.60 16.87 -9.63
N ALA A 70 9.51 16.13 -9.77
CA ALA A 70 8.15 16.63 -9.56
C ALA A 70 7.87 17.02 -8.11
N LEU A 71 8.45 16.29 -7.16
CA LEU A 71 8.30 16.50 -5.72
C LEU A 71 9.19 17.62 -5.16
N ARG A 72 10.17 18.11 -5.94
CA ARG A 72 10.98 19.26 -5.52
C ARG A 72 10.05 20.44 -5.26
N PRO A 73 10.17 21.12 -4.10
CA PRO A 73 9.40 22.33 -3.82
C PRO A 73 9.63 23.30 -4.97
N ARG A 74 8.57 23.61 -5.71
CA ARG A 74 8.60 24.70 -6.68
C ARG A 74 8.66 25.97 -5.84
N GLY A 75 9.86 26.48 -5.59
CA GLY A 75 10.04 27.76 -4.92
C GLY A 75 9.15 28.78 -5.62
N ARG A 76 8.19 29.34 -4.88
CA ARG A 76 7.55 30.60 -5.26
C ARG A 76 8.67 31.63 -5.41
N GLY A 77 8.98 32.00 -6.64
CA GLY A 77 9.49 33.33 -6.95
C GLY A 77 8.37 34.35 -6.82
#